data_AF-T0Z2D0-F1
#
_entry.id   AF-T0Z2D0-F1
#
_cell.length_a   1.000
_cell.length_b   1.000
_cell.length_c   1.000
_cell.angle_alpha   90.00
_cell.angle_beta   90.00
_cell.angle_gamma   90.00
#
_symmetry.space_group_name_H-M   'P 1'
#
loop_
_entity.id
_entity.type
_entity.pdbx_description
1 polymer ?
#
loop_
_entity_poly.entity_id
_entity_poly.type
_entity_poly.pdbx_seq_one_letter_code
_entity_poly.pdbx_strand_id
1 'polypeptide(L)'
;SALAYARSPDQVENLLELTLSGRVSRIYLVQALITAAGSPEGVRPSWKFFQGHLEAIRSVVVGTPYVSSLPEFCLPRWGLADRKSVHDFLAAHPLPELDRGIRKGLERLQILEGLRSRLPRA
;
A
#
# COMPACT_ATOMS: atom_id res chain seq x y z
N SER A 1 2.64 -5.47 -15.17
CA SER A 1 2.23 -6.25 -13.98
C SER A 1 0.81 -6.76 -14.20
N ALA A 2 0.46 -7.97 -13.73
CA ALA A 2 -0.88 -8.56 -13.88
C ALA A 2 -2.02 -7.65 -13.33
N LEU A 3 -1.74 -6.81 -12.33
CA LEU A 3 -2.68 -5.80 -11.83
C LEU A 3 -3.04 -4.70 -12.83
N ALA A 4 -2.19 -4.43 -13.82
CA ALA A 4 -2.52 -3.49 -14.89
C ALA A 4 -3.70 -3.97 -15.75
N TYR A 5 -4.05 -5.26 -15.67
CA TYR A 5 -5.22 -5.84 -16.32
C TYR A 5 -6.46 -5.91 -15.41
N ALA A 6 -6.31 -5.72 -14.09
CA ALA A 6 -7.44 -5.68 -13.17
C ALA A 6 -8.17 -4.33 -13.33
N ARG A 7 -9.35 -4.36 -13.92
CA ARG A 7 -10.18 -3.17 -14.20
C ARG A 7 -11.26 -2.92 -13.16
N SER A 8 -11.42 -3.82 -12.19
CA SER A 8 -12.39 -3.68 -11.11
C SER A 8 -11.76 -3.95 -9.73
N PRO A 9 -12.35 -3.38 -8.66
CA PRO A 9 -11.96 -3.65 -7.28
C PRO A 9 -11.90 -5.15 -6.94
N ASP A 10 -12.90 -5.93 -7.35
CA ASP A 10 -12.97 -7.37 -7.07
C ASP A 10 -11.82 -8.15 -7.73
N GLN A 11 -11.38 -7.73 -8.92
CA GLN A 11 -10.22 -8.33 -9.59
C GLN A 11 -8.91 -8.02 -8.85
N VAL A 12 -8.79 -6.82 -8.28
CA VAL A 12 -7.63 -6.42 -7.46
C VAL A 12 -7.59 -7.26 -6.18
N GLU A 13 -8.72 -7.41 -5.49
CA GLU A 13 -8.82 -8.21 -4.27
C GLU A 13 -8.49 -9.68 -4.52
N ASN A 14 -9.12 -10.32 -5.51
CA ASN A 14 -8.83 -11.72 -5.87
C ASN A 14 -7.36 -11.96 -6.21
N LEU A 15 -6.71 -11.00 -6.88
CA LEU A 15 -5.30 -11.11 -7.20
C LEU A 15 -4.40 -10.96 -5.96
N LEU A 16 -4.75 -10.06 -5.04
CA LEU A 16 -4.03 -9.91 -3.78
C LEU A 16 -4.16 -11.17 -2.90
N GLU A 17 -5.36 -11.74 -2.79
CA GLU A 17 -5.61 -13.02 -2.13
C GLU A 17 -4.77 -14.16 -2.72
N LEU A 18 -4.71 -14.25 -4.06
CA LEU A 18 -3.87 -15.24 -4.74
C LEU A 18 -2.39 -15.11 -4.34
N THR A 19 -1.89 -13.89 -4.18
CA THR A 19 -0.49 -13.67 -3.78
C THR A 19 -0.20 -14.02 -2.32
N LEU A 20 -1.21 -14.00 -1.43
CA LEU A 20 -1.07 -14.46 -0.04
C LEU A 20 -1.18 -15.97 0.10
N SER A 21 -1.84 -16.66 -0.84
CA SER A 21 -2.06 -18.12 -0.78
C SER A 21 -0.78 -18.98 -0.78
N GLY A 22 0.40 -18.38 -0.94
CA GLY A 22 1.68 -19.09 -1.05
C GLY A 22 1.88 -19.84 -2.36
N ARG A 23 0.87 -19.86 -3.24
CA ARG A 23 0.91 -20.47 -4.57
C ARG A 23 1.75 -19.67 -5.58
N VAL A 24 2.13 -18.45 -5.22
CA VAL A 24 2.94 -17.54 -6.04
C VAL A 24 4.07 -16.98 -5.18
N SER A 25 5.20 -16.61 -5.81
CA SER A 25 6.32 -16.00 -5.08
C SER A 25 5.87 -14.78 -4.28
N ARG A 26 6.36 -14.70 -3.03
CA ARG A 26 6.10 -13.61 -2.08
C ARG A 26 6.52 -12.23 -2.59
N ILE A 27 7.45 -12.18 -3.55
CA ILE A 27 7.83 -10.94 -4.25
C ILE A 27 6.63 -10.33 -4.99
N TYR A 28 5.74 -11.17 -5.53
CA TYR A 28 4.56 -10.70 -6.25
C TYR A 28 3.54 -10.02 -5.33
N LEU A 29 3.44 -10.39 -4.05
CA LEU A 29 2.57 -9.69 -3.10
C LEU A 29 2.97 -8.22 -2.96
N VAL A 30 4.26 -7.96 -2.74
CA VAL A 30 4.77 -6.59 -2.56
C VAL A 30 4.59 -5.78 -3.85
N GLN A 31 4.96 -6.35 -4.99
CA GLN A 31 4.77 -5.70 -6.27
C GLN A 31 3.29 -5.46 -6.58
N ALA A 32 2.42 -6.38 -6.15
CA ALA A 32 0.99 -6.27 -6.32
C ALA A 32 0.44 -5.09 -5.50
N LEU A 33 0.73 -5.03 -4.20
CA LEU A 33 0.29 -3.92 -3.34
C LEU A 33 0.77 -2.56 -3.88
N ILE A 34 2.04 -2.44 -4.28
CA ILE A 34 2.60 -1.20 -4.83
C ILE A 34 1.90 -0.79 -6.13
N THR A 35 1.61 -1.75 -7.01
CA THR A 35 0.94 -1.47 -8.28
C THR A 35 -0.52 -1.07 -8.06
N ALA A 36 -1.24 -1.81 -7.20
CA ALA A 36 -2.65 -1.55 -6.90
C ALA A 36 -2.85 -0.22 -6.19
N ALA A 37 -1.96 0.13 -5.24
CA ALA A 37 -1.98 1.43 -4.60
C ALA A 37 -1.84 2.58 -5.61
N GLY A 38 -1.19 2.34 -6.75
CA GLY A 38 -0.97 3.30 -7.81
C GLY A 38 -2.11 3.49 -8.80
N SER A 39 -3.18 2.68 -8.76
CA SER A 39 -4.31 2.80 -9.68
C SER A 39 -5.56 3.39 -9.00
N PRO A 40 -6.40 4.17 -9.71
CA PRO A 40 -7.67 4.68 -9.18
C PRO A 40 -8.58 3.57 -8.65
N GLU A 41 -8.65 2.44 -9.36
CA GLU A 41 -9.47 1.28 -9.02
C GLU A 41 -8.87 0.46 -7.88
N GLY A 42 -7.56 0.50 -7.70
CA GLY A 42 -6.83 -0.34 -6.75
C GLY A 42 -6.44 0.35 -5.44
N VAL A 43 -6.42 1.68 -5.38
CA VAL A 43 -5.93 2.41 -4.19
C VAL A 43 -6.74 2.10 -2.93
N ARG A 44 -8.08 2.08 -3.03
CA ARG A 44 -8.95 1.76 -1.88
C ARG A 44 -8.95 0.25 -1.56
N PRO A 45 -9.10 -0.67 -2.52
CA PRO A 45 -9.03 -2.11 -2.24
C PRO A 45 -7.69 -2.55 -1.65
N SER A 46 -6.57 -2.07 -2.18
CA SER A 46 -5.25 -2.42 -1.65
C SER A 46 -5.02 -1.92 -0.23
N TRP A 47 -5.57 -0.75 0.13
CA TRP A 47 -5.52 -0.27 1.51
C TRP A 47 -6.33 -1.18 2.44
N LYS A 48 -7.59 -1.48 2.10
CA LYS A 48 -8.42 -2.39 2.89
C LYS A 48 -7.79 -3.76 3.06
N PHE A 49 -7.21 -4.29 1.98
CA PHE A 49 -6.50 -5.56 2.01
C PHE A 49 -5.30 -5.53 2.96
N PHE A 50 -4.51 -4.45 2.93
CA PHE A 50 -3.38 -4.27 3.85
C PHE A 50 -3.84 -4.25 5.31
N GLN A 51 -4.94 -3.56 5.61
CA GLN A 51 -5.52 -3.51 6.96
C GLN A 51 -6.02 -4.88 7.43
N GLY A 52 -6.72 -5.63 6.56
CA GLY A 52 -7.27 -6.94 6.88
C GLY A 52 -6.22 -8.05 7.01
N HIS A 53 -5.06 -7.89 6.36
CA HIS A 53 -4.02 -8.91 6.27
C HIS A 53 -2.67 -8.47 6.85
N LEU A 54 -2.69 -7.50 7.78
CA LEU A 54 -1.47 -6.88 8.31
C LEU A 54 -0.42 -7.91 8.74
N GLU A 55 -0.78 -8.86 9.59
CA GLU A 55 0.17 -9.86 10.11
C GLU A 55 0.71 -10.80 9.02
N ALA A 56 -0.14 -11.21 8.07
CA ALA A 56 0.28 -12.03 6.95
C ALA A 56 1.29 -11.28 6.07
N ILE A 57 1.03 -10.00 5.78
CA ILE A 57 1.92 -9.14 5.00
C ILE A 57 3.22 -8.89 5.75
N ARG A 58 3.17 -8.62 7.06
CA ARG A 58 4.36 -8.47 7.93
C ARG A 58 5.24 -9.72 7.85
N SER A 59 4.66 -10.90 7.99
CA SER A 59 5.40 -12.18 7.92
C SER A 59 6.13 -12.39 6.58
N VAL A 60 5.67 -11.73 5.52
CA VAL A 60 6.26 -11.79 4.19
C VAL A 60 7.39 -10.78 4.03
N VAL A 61 7.23 -9.56 4.54
CA VAL A 61 8.17 -8.46 4.26
C VAL A 61 9.30 -8.33 5.28
N VAL A 62 9.08 -8.72 6.53
CA VAL A 62 10.08 -8.59 7.60
C VAL A 62 11.31 -9.44 7.28
N GLY A 63 12.49 -8.86 7.48
CA GLY A 63 13.77 -9.49 7.11
C GLY A 63 14.10 -9.42 5.62
N THR A 64 13.26 -8.80 4.79
CA THR A 64 13.51 -8.58 3.36
C THR A 64 13.76 -7.11 3.05
N PRO A 65 14.36 -6.76 1.89
CA PRO A 65 14.45 -5.38 1.44
C PRO A 65 13.10 -4.66 1.27
N TYR A 66 12.00 -5.41 1.18
CA TYR A 66 10.66 -4.86 1.00
C TYR A 66 10.06 -4.27 2.27
N VAL A 67 10.61 -4.57 3.44
CA VAL A 67 10.13 -4.04 4.74
C VAL A 67 10.09 -2.51 4.75
N SER A 68 11.06 -1.86 4.10
CA SER A 68 11.09 -0.40 3.95
C SER A 68 10.35 0.07 2.70
N SER A 69 10.42 -0.68 1.60
CA SER A 69 9.89 -0.24 0.30
C SER A 69 8.36 -0.24 0.27
N LEU A 70 7.71 -1.25 0.85
CA LEU A 70 6.25 -1.37 0.83
C LEU A 70 5.55 -0.11 1.38
N PRO A 71 5.79 0.32 2.64
CA PRO A 71 5.18 1.53 3.18
C PRO A 71 5.66 2.79 2.47
N GLU A 72 6.94 2.86 2.05
CA GLU A 72 7.51 4.01 1.34
C GLU A 72 6.78 4.32 0.02
N PHE A 73 6.28 3.30 -0.69
CA PHE A 73 5.58 3.47 -1.96
C PHE A 73 4.04 3.40 -1.85
N CYS A 74 3.48 2.74 -0.84
CA CYS A 74 2.03 2.59 -0.70
C CYS A 74 1.39 3.71 0.13
N LEU A 75 1.99 4.08 1.27
CA LEU A 75 1.41 5.09 2.18
C LEU A 75 1.11 6.43 1.54
N PRO A 76 1.95 7.00 0.64
CA PRO A 76 1.62 8.27 0.01
C PRO A 76 0.33 8.18 -0.82
N ARG A 77 0.08 7.04 -1.45
CA ARG A 77 -1.06 6.85 -2.35
C ARG A 77 -2.33 6.57 -1.56
N TRP A 78 -2.25 5.70 -0.56
CA TRP A 78 -3.34 5.45 0.37
C TRP A 78 -3.71 6.73 1.14
N GLY A 79 -2.72 7.49 1.60
CA GLY A 79 -2.94 8.75 2.32
C GLY A 79 -3.54 9.86 1.46
N LEU A 80 -3.21 9.95 0.17
CA LEU A 80 -3.87 10.89 -0.74
C LEU A 80 -5.36 10.56 -0.93
N ALA A 81 -5.73 9.27 -0.86
CA ALA A 81 -7.10 8.80 -0.98
C ALA A 81 -7.89 8.92 0.33
N ASP A 82 -7.24 8.65 1.47
CA ASP A 82 -7.83 8.74 2.81
C ASP A 82 -6.73 8.95 3.89
N ARG A 83 -6.34 10.21 4.09
CA ARG A 83 -5.30 10.59 5.06
C ARG A 83 -5.66 10.15 6.48
N LYS A 84 -6.90 10.39 6.89
CA LYS A 84 -7.33 10.15 8.27
C LYS A 84 -7.23 8.67 8.59
N SER A 85 -7.75 7.81 7.71
CA SER A 85 -7.69 6.36 7.88
C SER A 85 -6.25 5.85 8.04
N VAL A 86 -5.31 6.35 7.24
CA VAL A 86 -3.89 5.95 7.34
C VAL A 86 -3.27 6.36 8.67
N HIS A 87 -3.48 7.60 9.12
CA HIS A 87 -2.93 8.06 10.40
C HIS A 87 -3.52 7.32 11.59
N ASP A 88 -4.85 7.15 11.62
CA ASP A 88 -5.53 6.40 12.67
C ASP A 88 -5.01 4.96 12.74
N PHE A 89 -4.84 4.32 11.58
CA PHE A 89 -4.36 2.94 11.50
C PHE A 89 -2.93 2.80 12.03
N LEU A 90 -2.00 3.68 11.63
CA LEU A 90 -0.62 3.65 12.08
C LEU A 90 -0.47 3.95 13.58
N ALA A 91 -1.35 4.81 14.13
CA ALA A 91 -1.39 5.06 15.56
C ALA A 91 -1.91 3.85 16.36
N ALA A 92 -2.92 3.15 15.82
CA ALA A 92 -3.49 1.95 16.44
C ALA A 92 -2.60 0.70 16.30
N HIS A 93 -1.77 0.64 15.26
CA HIS A 93 -0.90 -0.50 14.96
C HIS A 93 0.55 -0.04 14.82
N PRO A 94 1.31 0.06 15.91
CA PRO A 94 2.74 0.34 15.85
C PRO A 94 3.49 -0.74 15.08
N LEU A 95 4.25 -0.33 14.06
CA LEU A 95 5.00 -1.22 13.16
C LEU A 95 6.49 -0.86 13.19
N PRO A 96 7.21 -1.14 14.29
CA PRO A 96 8.58 -0.69 14.50
C PRO A 96 9.53 -1.19 13.40
N GLU A 97 9.31 -2.40 12.89
CA GLU A 97 10.10 -2.99 11.81
C GLU A 97 9.89 -2.30 10.45
N LEU A 98 8.77 -1.60 10.25
CA LEU A 98 8.48 -0.81 9.05
C LEU A 98 8.78 0.68 9.23
N ASP A 99 9.21 1.14 10.42
CA ASP A 99 9.33 2.56 10.78
C ASP A 99 10.06 3.39 9.73
N ARG A 100 11.23 2.94 9.29
CA ARG A 100 12.03 3.66 8.28
C ARG A 100 11.23 3.93 7.01
N GLY A 101 10.49 2.93 6.53
CA GLY A 101 9.68 3.05 5.34
C GLY A 101 8.41 3.87 5.57
N ILE A 102 7.82 3.77 6.77
CA ILE A 102 6.68 4.58 7.19
C ILE A 102 7.05 6.07 7.18
N ARG A 103 8.16 6.46 7.81
CA ARG A 103 8.61 7.86 7.85
C ARG A 103 8.81 8.42 6.45
N LYS A 104 9.53 7.71 5.58
CA LYS A 104 9.70 8.12 4.18
C LYS A 104 8.37 8.22 3.42
N GLY A 105 7.45 7.28 3.65
CA GLY A 105 6.13 7.29 3.04
C GLY A 105 5.32 8.50 3.47
N LEU A 106 5.34 8.86 4.75
CA LEU A 106 4.65 10.04 5.27
C LEU A 106 5.30 11.35 4.80
N GLU A 107 6.63 11.44 4.73
CA GLU A 107 7.34 12.57 4.12
C GLU A 107 6.91 12.76 2.66
N ARG A 108 6.85 11.67 1.89
CA ARG A 108 6.36 11.71 0.50
C ARG A 108 4.89 12.11 0.41
N LEU A 109 4.04 11.63 1.31
CA LEU A 109 2.63 12.04 1.38
C LEU A 109 2.53 13.56 1.53
N GLN A 110 3.28 14.17 2.45
CA GLN A 110 3.28 15.61 2.66
C GLN A 110 3.70 16.37 1.40
N ILE A 111 4.73 15.90 0.69
CA ILE A 111 5.16 16.49 -0.58
C ILE A 111 4.03 16.42 -1.62
N LEU A 112 3.39 15.27 -1.78
CA LEU A 112 2.32 15.07 -2.75
C LEU A 112 1.07 15.90 -2.42
N GLU A 113 0.72 16.04 -1.14
CA GLU A 113 -0.38 16.89 -0.70
C GLU A 113 -0.11 18.36 -1.00
N GLY A 114 1.12 18.83 -0.73
CA GLY A 114 1.55 20.18 -1.07
C GLY A 114 1.57 20.44 -2.58
N LEU A 115 1.89 19.43 -3.40
CA LEU A 115 1.75 19.52 -4.84
C LEU A 115 0.27 19.58 -5.26
N ARG A 116 -0.59 18.72 -4.70
CA ARG A 116 -2.03 18.68 -5.00
C ARG A 116 -2.73 20.01 -4.70
N SER A 117 -2.33 20.72 -3.64
CA SER A 117 -2.90 22.03 -3.32
C SER A 117 -2.48 23.15 -4.29
N ARG A 118 -1.41 22.95 -5.06
CA ARG A 118 -0.88 23.91 -6.04
C ARG A 118 -1.35 23.65 -7.46
N LEU A 119 -1.87 22.46 -7.74
CA LEU A 119 -2.42 22.12 -9.05
C LEU A 119 -3.81 22.76 -9.21
N PRO A 120 -4.15 23.31 -10.38
CA PRO A 120 -5.49 23.76 -10.66
C PRO A 120 -6.46 22.59 -10.49
N ARG A 121 -7.57 22.82 -9.79
CA ARG A 121 -8.65 21.82 -9.72
C ARG A 121 -9.19 21.64 -11.14
N ALA A 122 -9.07 20.41 -11.66
CA ALA A 122 -9.70 20.00 -12.90
C ALA A 122 -11.23 19.91 -12.71
#